data_AF-A0A2C1K1R6-F1
#
_entry.id   AF-A0A2C1K1R6-F1
#
_cell.length_a   1.000
_cell.length_b   1.000
_cell.length_c   1.000
_cell.angle_alpha   90.00
_cell.angle_beta   90.00
_cell.angle_gamma   90.00
#
_symmetry.space_group_name_H-M   'P 1'
#
loop_
_entity.id
_entity.type
_entity.pdbx_description
1 polymer ?
#
loop_
_entity_poly.entity_id
_entity_poly.type
_entity_poly.pdbx_seq_one_letter_code
_entity_poly.pdbx_strand_id
1 'polypeptide(L)'
;MFSLEVHNAIWLFLVIFMLHDFEEIISVESWSRKTSSLIESNNNRLKKLIWSFWNINSHSFAKRDVVIFLVASTIVFIKVQFIESGWTAILFMIFLCFVILHNLVHLIQTLILKTYTPGLYTAIGLVTPYTIYLFYRLV
;
A
#
# COMPACT_ATOMS: atom_id res chain seq x y z
N MET A 1 -25.81 11.04 -6.92
CA MET A 1 -24.58 10.64 -6.20
C MET A 1 -24.81 9.25 -5.64
N PHE A 2 -24.05 8.25 -6.08
CA PHE A 2 -24.12 6.92 -5.47
C PHE A 2 -23.53 7.01 -4.07
N SER A 3 -24.37 7.04 -3.04
CA SER A 3 -23.91 6.86 -1.67
C SER A 3 -23.59 5.39 -1.47
N LEU A 4 -22.30 5.03 -1.47
CA LEU A 4 -21.88 3.74 -0.94
C LEU A 4 -22.28 3.68 0.53
N GLU A 5 -22.94 2.60 0.93
CA GLU A 5 -23.14 2.29 2.34
C GLU A 5 -21.77 2.10 3.00
N VAL A 6 -21.65 2.49 4.27
CA VAL A 6 -20.36 2.47 5.00
C VAL A 6 -19.76 1.06 5.02
N HIS A 7 -20.59 0.03 5.19
CA HIS A 7 -20.17 -1.38 5.10
C HIS A 7 -19.51 -1.71 3.76
N ASN A 8 -20.14 -1.30 2.66
CA ASN A 8 -19.64 -1.56 1.31
C ASN A 8 -18.36 -0.77 1.02
N ALA A 9 -18.25 0.45 1.56
CA ALA A 9 -17.02 1.23 1.46
C ALA A 9 -15.85 0.56 2.22
N ILE A 10 -16.10 0.05 3.43
CA ILE A 10 -15.07 -0.64 4.21
C ILE A 10 -14.64 -1.93 3.49
N TRP A 11 -15.55 -2.68 2.87
CA TRP A 11 -15.18 -3.86 2.08
C TRP A 11 -14.42 -3.52 0.80
N LEU A 12 -14.85 -2.49 0.08
CA LEU A 12 -14.22 -2.04 -1.16
C LEU A 12 -12.76 -1.60 -0.92
N PHE A 13 -12.39 -1.22 0.31
CA PHE A 13 -11.00 -1.01 0.69
C PHE A 13 -10.10 -2.20 0.33
N LEU A 14 -10.52 -3.44 0.57
CA LEU A 14 -9.70 -4.62 0.26
C LEU A 14 -9.46 -4.76 -1.24
N VAL A 15 -10.44 -4.42 -2.07
CA VAL A 15 -10.28 -4.44 -3.53
C VAL A 15 -9.26 -3.38 -3.96
N ILE A 16 -9.37 -2.16 -3.43
CA ILE A 16 -8.44 -1.07 -3.72
C ILE A 16 -7.02 -1.41 -3.25
N PHE A 17 -6.89 -1.99 -2.07
CA PHE A 17 -5.61 -2.44 -1.51
C PHE A 17 -4.99 -3.56 -2.36
N MET A 18 -5.79 -4.54 -2.80
CA MET A 18 -5.29 -5.61 -3.67
C MET A 18 -4.84 -5.11 -5.05
N LEU A 19 -5.54 -4.13 -5.63
CA LEU A 19 -5.13 -3.51 -6.89
C LEU A 19 -3.76 -2.81 -6.76
N HIS A 20 -3.46 -2.26 -5.58
CA HIS A 20 -2.15 -1.69 -5.28
C HIS A 20 -1.07 -2.78 -5.17
N ASP A 21 -1.32 -3.83 -4.39
CA ASP A 21 -0.40 -4.97 -4.27
C ASP A 21 -0.13 -5.61 -5.64
N PHE A 22 -1.13 -5.70 -6.52
CA PHE A 22 -0.93 -6.17 -7.89
C PHE A 22 0.01 -5.29 -8.71
N GLU A 23 -0.08 -3.96 -8.61
CA GLU A 23 0.90 -3.07 -9.26
C GLU A 23 2.31 -3.38 -8.74
N GLU A 24 2.47 -3.51 -7.42
CA GLU A 24 3.76 -3.82 -6.80
C GLU A 24 4.32 -5.17 -7.29
N ILE A 25 3.54 -6.25 -7.22
CA ILE A 25 3.93 -7.60 -7.65
C ILE A 25 4.33 -7.64 -9.12
N ILE A 26 3.56 -6.99 -10.00
CA ILE A 26 3.81 -6.99 -11.45
C ILE A 26 5.06 -6.17 -11.77
N SER A 27 5.30 -5.07 -11.06
CA SER A 27 6.36 -4.13 -11.41
C SER A 27 7.70 -4.42 -10.72
N VAL A 28 7.72 -5.01 -9.51
CA VAL A 28 8.91 -5.14 -8.66
C VAL A 28 10.12 -5.76 -9.34
N GLU A 29 9.97 -6.90 -10.01
CA GLU A 29 11.10 -7.63 -10.57
C GLU A 29 11.71 -6.90 -11.77
N SER A 30 10.83 -6.40 -12.66
CA SER A 30 11.25 -5.62 -13.83
C SER A 30 11.92 -4.30 -13.41
N TRP A 31 11.40 -3.69 -12.35
CA TRP A 31 11.91 -2.46 -11.79
C TRP A 31 13.27 -2.64 -11.12
N SER A 32 13.44 -3.69 -10.31
CA SER A 32 14.70 -3.96 -9.62
C SER A 32 15.84 -4.13 -10.61
N ARG A 33 15.63 -4.91 -11.69
CA ARG A 33 16.62 -5.11 -12.75
C ARG A 33 17.00 -3.81 -13.46
N LYS A 34 16.01 -2.99 -13.82
CA LYS A 34 16.25 -1.70 -14.50
C LYS A 34 16.98 -0.70 -13.60
N THR A 35 16.68 -0.73 -12.30
CA THR A 35 17.21 0.23 -11.32
C THR A 35 18.58 -0.17 -10.75
N SER A 36 18.94 -1.46 -10.85
CA SER A 36 20.25 -1.99 -10.44
C SER A 36 21.42 -1.22 -11.07
N SER A 37 21.40 -1.00 -12.39
CA SER A 37 22.48 -0.26 -13.09
C SER A 37 22.61 1.20 -12.65
N LEU A 38 21.50 1.85 -12.28
CA LEU A 38 21.48 3.21 -11.75
C LEU A 38 22.07 3.33 -10.34
N ILE A 39 22.10 2.23 -9.59
CA ILE A 39 22.49 2.20 -8.17
C ILE A 39 23.88 1.62 -7.97
N GLU A 40 24.31 0.68 -8.81
CA GLU A 40 25.65 0.11 -8.79
C GLU A 40 26.74 1.17 -8.97
N SER A 41 26.49 2.17 -9.83
CA SER A 41 27.39 3.31 -10.05
C SER A 41 27.31 4.39 -8.96
N ASN A 42 26.43 4.25 -7.96
CA ASN A 42 26.16 5.27 -6.95
C ASN A 42 26.83 4.96 -5.60
N ASN A 43 27.40 5.98 -4.93
CA ASN A 43 27.96 5.84 -3.58
C ASN A 43 26.95 6.10 -2.45
N ASN A 44 25.71 6.47 -2.77
CA ASN A 44 24.69 6.77 -1.76
C ASN A 44 24.13 5.49 -1.11
N ARG A 45 24.44 5.30 0.18
CA ARG A 45 23.99 4.16 1.00
C ARG A 45 22.46 4.05 1.10
N LEU A 46 21.75 5.17 1.15
CA LEU A 46 20.29 5.18 1.25
C LEU A 46 19.64 4.60 -0.01
N LYS A 47 20.15 4.96 -1.19
CA LYS A 47 19.66 4.41 -2.46
C LYS A 47 19.89 2.90 -2.56
N LYS A 48 21.07 2.43 -2.12
CA LYS A 48 21.39 1.00 -2.06
C LYS A 48 20.47 0.24 -1.11
N LEU A 49 20.16 0.82 0.05
CA LEU A 49 19.25 0.21 1.02
C LEU A 49 17.83 0.08 0.46
N ILE A 50 17.30 1.15 -0.16
CA ILE A 50 15.98 1.11 -0.80
C ILE A 50 15.96 0.04 -1.89
N TRP A 51 16.94 0.01 -2.77
CA TRP A 51 16.98 -1.00 -3.84
C TRP A 51 17.13 -2.42 -3.32
N SER A 52 17.96 -2.65 -2.30
CA SER A 52 18.11 -3.98 -1.68
C SER A 52 16.78 -4.52 -1.16
N PHE A 53 15.94 -3.66 -0.57
CA PHE A 53 14.60 -4.03 -0.12
C PHE A 53 13.69 -4.49 -1.26
N TRP A 54 13.79 -3.82 -2.41
CA TRP A 54 13.01 -4.10 -3.61
C TRP A 54 13.65 -5.18 -4.51
N ASN A 55 14.88 -5.60 -4.23
CA ASN A 55 15.61 -6.57 -5.03
C ASN A 55 15.19 -8.01 -4.70
N ILE A 56 13.91 -8.28 -4.94
CA ILE A 56 13.27 -9.58 -4.78
C ILE A 56 12.45 -9.91 -6.03
N ASN A 57 12.27 -11.20 -6.30
CA ASN A 57 11.42 -11.64 -7.41
C ASN A 57 9.93 -11.51 -7.06
N SER A 58 9.08 -11.45 -8.07
CA SER A 58 7.63 -11.27 -7.89
C SER A 58 6.99 -12.39 -7.05
N HIS A 59 7.50 -13.62 -7.12
CA HIS A 59 6.99 -14.75 -6.33
C HIS A 59 7.23 -14.57 -4.82
N SER A 60 8.43 -14.18 -4.43
CA SER A 60 8.78 -13.90 -3.02
C SER A 60 8.04 -12.67 -2.51
N PHE A 61 7.87 -11.65 -3.36
CA PHE A 61 7.05 -10.48 -3.05
C PHE A 61 5.59 -10.88 -2.77
N ALA A 62 4.96 -11.62 -3.68
CA ALA A 62 3.59 -12.07 -3.54
C ALA A 62 3.35 -12.90 -2.26
N LYS A 63 4.31 -13.74 -1.84
CA LYS A 63 4.20 -14.49 -0.57
C LYS A 63 4.10 -13.57 0.64
N ARG A 64 4.84 -12.47 0.66
CA ARG A 64 4.77 -11.46 1.73
C ARG A 64 3.42 -10.76 1.70
N ASP A 65 2.96 -10.38 0.52
CA ASP A 65 1.71 -9.63 0.37
C ASP A 65 0.48 -10.46 0.72
N VAL A 66 0.50 -11.78 0.49
CA VAL A 66 -0.57 -12.67 0.97
C VAL A 66 -0.75 -12.55 2.49
N VAL A 67 0.34 -12.46 3.26
CA VAL A 67 0.26 -12.29 4.71
C VAL A 67 -0.27 -10.90 5.08
N ILE A 68 0.20 -9.86 4.39
CA ILE A 68 -0.27 -8.47 4.60
C ILE A 68 -1.76 -8.37 4.29
N PHE A 69 -2.20 -8.92 3.16
CA PHE A 69 -3.60 -8.95 2.74
C PHE A 69 -4.48 -9.72 3.72
N LEU A 70 -4.00 -10.84 4.30
CA LEU A 70 -4.73 -11.59 5.32
C LEU A 70 -4.93 -10.76 6.60
N VAL A 71 -3.90 -10.04 7.04
CA VAL A 71 -3.98 -9.14 8.19
C VAL A 71 -4.95 -7.99 7.91
N ALA A 72 -4.83 -7.34 6.75
CA ALA A 72 -5.73 -6.27 6.31
C ALA A 72 -7.19 -6.76 6.25
N SER A 73 -7.42 -7.94 5.67
CA SER A 73 -8.74 -8.59 5.59
C SER A 73 -9.33 -8.88 6.96
N THR A 74 -8.50 -9.32 7.91
CA THR A 74 -8.92 -9.59 9.29
C THR A 74 -9.36 -8.29 9.98
N ILE A 75 -8.59 -7.21 9.83
CA ILE A 75 -8.92 -5.89 10.41
C ILE A 75 -10.22 -5.35 9.80
N VAL A 76 -10.36 -5.42 8.47
CA VAL A 76 -11.58 -5.02 7.75
C VAL A 76 -12.78 -5.83 8.23
N PHE A 77 -12.64 -7.16 8.30
CA PHE A 77 -13.70 -8.04 8.76
C PHE A 77 -14.14 -7.69 10.18
N ILE A 78 -13.21 -7.54 11.13
CA ILE A 78 -13.50 -7.14 12.51
C ILE A 78 -14.22 -5.79 12.54
N LYS A 79 -13.78 -4.80 11.74
CA LYS A 79 -14.44 -3.50 11.68
C LYS A 79 -15.88 -3.60 11.16
N VAL A 80 -16.13 -4.43 10.15
CA VAL A 80 -17.47 -4.64 9.61
C VAL A 80 -18.38 -5.34 10.61
N GLN A 81 -17.90 -6.39 11.31
CA GLN A 81 -18.72 -7.13 12.28
C GLN A 81 -19.13 -6.29 13.49
N PHE A 82 -18.26 -5.36 13.92
CA PHE A 82 -18.49 -4.52 15.08
C PHE A 82 -18.45 -3.04 14.68
N ILE A 83 -19.26 -2.65 13.70
CA ILE A 83 -19.17 -1.32 13.07
C ILE A 83 -19.39 -0.16 14.05
N GLU A 84 -20.32 -0.32 14.99
CA GLU A 84 -20.67 0.68 16.00
C GLU A 84 -19.68 0.71 17.18
N SER A 85 -18.73 -0.22 17.23
CA SER A 85 -17.81 -0.32 18.36
C SER A 85 -16.67 0.70 18.27
N GLY A 86 -16.46 1.43 19.37
CA GLY A 86 -15.41 2.46 19.43
C GLY A 86 -13.99 1.88 19.29
N TRP A 87 -13.72 0.70 19.86
CA TRP A 87 -12.39 0.10 19.78
C TRP A 87 -12.05 -0.39 18.36
N THR A 88 -13.02 -0.92 17.61
CA THR A 88 -12.79 -1.30 16.20
C THR A 88 -12.62 -0.07 15.32
N ALA A 89 -13.30 1.04 15.64
CA ALA A 89 -13.07 2.31 14.97
C ALA A 89 -11.62 2.78 15.14
N ILE A 90 -11.09 2.79 16.38
CA ILE A 90 -9.69 3.16 16.65
C ILE A 90 -8.72 2.22 15.92
N LEU A 91 -8.93 0.90 16.00
CA LEU A 91 -8.09 -0.09 15.32
C LEU A 91 -8.06 0.17 13.80
N PHE A 92 -9.22 0.38 13.19
CA PHE A 92 -9.32 0.63 11.76
C PHE A 92 -8.68 1.96 11.35
N MET A 93 -8.84 3.01 12.15
CA MET A 93 -8.20 4.32 11.91
C MET A 93 -6.68 4.24 11.98
N ILE A 94 -6.12 3.50 12.95
CA ILE A 94 -4.67 3.25 13.04
C ILE A 94 -4.19 2.51 11.80
N PHE A 95 -4.94 1.51 11.36
CA PHE A 95 -4.64 0.77 10.14
C PHE A 95 -4.66 1.66 8.89
N LEU A 96 -5.67 2.52 8.72
CA LEU A 96 -5.71 3.49 7.62
C LEU A 96 -4.54 4.48 7.67
N CYS A 97 -4.12 4.93 8.87
CA CYS A 97 -2.93 5.77 9.03
C CYS A 97 -1.67 5.03 8.56
N PHE A 98 -1.52 3.76 8.89
CA PHE A 98 -0.41 2.93 8.42
C PHE A 98 -0.39 2.82 6.89
N VAL A 99 -1.56 2.64 6.26
CA VAL A 99 -1.71 2.59 4.80
C VAL A 99 -1.28 3.90 4.14
N ILE A 100 -1.66 5.05 4.69
CA ILE A 100 -1.20 6.37 4.20
C ILE A 100 0.32 6.50 4.32
N LEU A 101 0.89 6.06 5.44
CA LEU A 101 2.35 6.09 5.64
C LEU A 101 3.07 5.20 4.64
N HIS A 102 2.57 3.99 4.37
CA HIS A 102 3.08 3.08 3.33
C HIS A 102 3.07 3.75 1.95
N ASN A 103 1.96 4.37 1.56
CA ASN A 103 1.86 5.09 0.30
C ASN A 103 2.84 6.28 0.20
N LEU A 104 3.07 6.97 1.32
CA LEU A 104 4.03 8.07 1.39
C LEU A 104 5.48 7.55 1.21
N VAL A 105 5.79 6.35 1.69
CA VAL A 105 7.10 5.72 1.48
C VAL A 105 7.37 5.53 0.00
N HIS A 106 6.39 5.11 -0.81
CA HIS A 106 6.56 4.99 -2.28
C HIS A 106 6.89 6.33 -2.95
N LEU A 107 6.21 7.39 -2.53
CA LEU A 107 6.47 8.74 -3.02
C LEU A 107 7.89 9.19 -2.64
N ILE A 108 8.27 9.02 -1.36
CA ILE A 108 9.60 9.38 -0.87
C ILE A 108 10.70 8.59 -1.60
N GLN A 109 10.53 7.27 -1.76
CA GLN A 109 11.47 6.42 -2.48
C GLN A 109 11.62 6.86 -3.94
N THR A 110 10.52 7.23 -4.59
CA THR A 110 10.52 7.79 -5.95
C THR A 110 11.32 9.09 -6.03
N LEU A 111 11.10 10.02 -5.09
CA LEU A 111 11.84 11.29 -5.04
C LEU A 111 13.34 11.08 -4.79
N ILE A 112 13.70 10.16 -3.90
CA ILE A 112 15.10 9.84 -3.57
C ILE A 112 15.80 9.18 -4.77
N LEU A 113 15.17 8.17 -5.37
CA LEU A 113 15.75 7.43 -6.49
C LEU A 113 15.68 8.18 -7.81
N LYS A 114 14.79 9.18 -7.92
CA LYS A 114 14.45 9.91 -9.16
C LYS A 114 13.98 8.99 -10.29
N THR A 115 13.32 7.91 -9.91
CA THR A 115 12.68 6.95 -10.82
C THR A 115 11.38 6.50 -10.16
N TYR A 116 10.45 5.98 -10.96
CA TYR A 116 9.25 5.30 -10.47
C TYR A 116 9.61 4.28 -9.37
N THR A 117 8.71 4.01 -8.44
CA THR A 117 8.84 2.93 -7.44
C THR A 117 7.60 2.04 -7.55
N PRO A 118 7.72 0.70 -7.47
CA PRO A 118 6.57 -0.19 -7.54
C PRO A 118 5.44 0.24 -6.59
N GLY A 119 4.22 0.37 -7.11
CA GLY A 119 3.05 0.78 -6.31
C GLY A 119 2.78 2.28 -6.28
N LEU A 120 3.65 3.12 -6.86
CA LEU A 120 3.50 4.58 -6.82
C LEU A 120 2.20 5.08 -7.45
N TYR A 121 1.81 4.55 -8.63
CA TYR A 121 0.68 5.10 -9.36
C TYR A 121 -0.64 4.82 -8.65
N THR A 122 -0.84 3.59 -8.18
CA THR A 122 -2.03 3.23 -7.41
C THR A 122 -1.98 3.82 -6.00
N ALA A 123 -0.82 3.99 -5.39
CA ALA A 123 -0.70 4.68 -4.09
C ALA A 123 -1.25 6.11 -4.16
N ILE A 124 -0.86 6.88 -5.19
CA ILE A 124 -1.31 8.27 -5.38
C ILE A 124 -2.72 8.33 -5.97
N GLY A 125 -3.03 7.52 -6.98
CA GLY A 125 -4.24 7.61 -7.77
C GLY A 125 -5.44 6.86 -7.20
N LEU A 126 -5.22 5.80 -6.40
CA LEU A 126 -6.29 4.93 -5.88
C LEU A 126 -6.31 4.90 -4.35
N VAL A 127 -5.26 4.38 -3.73
CA VAL A 127 -5.27 4.05 -2.30
C VAL A 127 -5.36 5.30 -1.44
N THR A 128 -4.56 6.34 -1.72
CA THR A 128 -4.59 7.58 -0.94
C THR A 128 -5.93 8.31 -1.03
N PRO A 129 -6.49 8.61 -2.23
CA PRO A 129 -7.82 9.22 -2.33
C PRO A 129 -8.91 8.40 -1.66
N TYR A 130 -8.87 7.07 -1.81
CA TYR A 130 -9.86 6.19 -1.22
C TYR A 130 -9.77 6.13 0.31
N THR A 131 -8.56 6.14 0.85
CA THR A 131 -8.32 6.15 2.30
C THR A 131 -8.76 7.48 2.92
N ILE A 132 -8.51 8.61 2.25
CA ILE A 132 -9.02 9.93 2.67
C ILE A 132 -10.55 9.94 2.66
N TYR A 133 -11.17 9.35 1.63
CA TYR A 133 -12.63 9.19 1.57
C TYR A 133 -13.16 8.36 2.76
N LEU A 134 -12.50 7.27 3.13
CA LEU A 134 -12.89 6.48 4.31
C LEU A 134 -12.75 7.26 5.61
N PHE A 135 -11.67 8.04 5.79
CA PHE A 135 -11.53 8.91 6.95
C PHE A 135 -12.70 9.89 7.07
N TYR A 136 -13.09 10.54 5.97
CA TYR A 136 -14.23 11.46 5.97
C TYR A 136 -15.57 10.79 6.28
N ARG A 137 -15.70 9.48 5.98
CA ARG A 137 -16.95 8.73 6.20
C ARG A 137 -17.06 8.08 7.58
N LEU A 138 -15.94 7.98 8.31
CA LEU A 138 -15.86 7.30 9.60
C LEU A 138 -15.71 8.27 10.78
N VAL A 139 -15.44 9.55 10.50
CA VAL A 139 -15.52 10.68 11.43
C VAL A 139 -16.88 11.33 11.31
#